data_AF-A0A9E0LRC1-F1
#
_entry.id   AF-A0A9E0LRC1-F1
#
_cell.length_a   1.000
_cell.length_b   1.000
_cell.length_c   1.000
_cell.angle_alpha   90.00
_cell.angle_beta   90.00
_cell.angle_gamma   90.00
#
_symmetry.space_group_name_H-M   'P 1'
#
loop_
_entity.id
_entity.type
_entity.pdbx_description
1 polymer ?
#
loop_
_entity_poly.entity_id
_entity_poly.type
_entity_poly.pdbx_seq_one_letter_code
_entity_poly.pdbx_strand_id
1 'polypeptide(L)' 'MTITEETTVKDILEAYPGAVVVFENHGVSVPSQCDESILDTELGICDSMCHIDDLDALMRDLQLFVNTKTGA' A
#
# COMPACT_ATOMS: atom_id res chain seq x y z
N MET A 1 -6.41 5.21 -10.44
CA MET A 1 -5.47 4.08 -10.36
C MET A 1 -6.23 2.90 -9.78
N THR A 2 -6.05 1.71 -10.33
CA THR A 2 -6.66 0.48 -9.79
C THR A 2 -5.58 -0.23 -8.97
N ILE A 3 -5.88 -0.55 -7.72
CA ILE A 3 -4.99 -1.27 -6.81
C ILE A 3 -5.20 -2.77 -7.02
N THR A 4 -4.10 -3.46 -7.29
CA THR A 4 -4.04 -4.92 -7.48
C THR A 4 -2.85 -5.48 -6.71
N GLU A 5 -2.76 -6.81 -6.59
CA GLU A 5 -1.63 -7.47 -5.93
C GLU A 5 -0.29 -7.18 -6.62
N GLU A 6 -0.30 -6.96 -7.94
CA GLU A 6 0.88 -6.59 -8.76
C GLU A 6 1.27 -5.11 -8.59
N THR A 7 0.42 -4.31 -7.94
CA THR A 7 0.74 -2.90 -7.70
C THR A 7 1.83 -2.80 -6.64
N THR A 8 2.85 -1.98 -6.88
CA THR A 8 3.93 -1.78 -5.91
C THR A 8 3.58 -0.70 -4.88
N VAL A 9 4.14 -0.82 -3.67
CA VAL A 9 3.99 0.19 -2.63
C VAL A 9 4.53 1.54 -3.10
N LYS A 10 5.63 1.53 -3.85
CA LYS A 10 6.23 2.71 -4.47
C LYS A 10 5.29 3.42 -5.44
N ASP A 11 4.70 2.71 -6.40
CA ASP A 11 3.78 3.32 -7.37
C ASP A 11 2.63 4.05 -6.67
N ILE A 12 2.10 3.44 -5.60
CA ILE A 12 1.01 4.02 -4.82
C ILE A 12 1.47 5.28 -4.09
N LEU A 13 2.64 5.26 -3.45
CA LEU A 13 3.14 6.39 -2.67
C LEU A 13 3.67 7.53 -3.55
N GLU A 14 4.24 7.22 -4.71
CA GLU A 14 4.64 8.22 -5.70
C GLU A 14 3.40 8.93 -6.27
N ALA A 15 2.34 8.19 -6.58
CA ALA A 15 1.08 8.77 -7.06
C ALA A 15 0.27 9.46 -5.94
N TYR A 16 0.32 8.89 -4.72
CA TYR A 16 -0.45 9.33 -3.56
C TYR A 16 0.40 9.27 -2.29
N PRO A 17 1.23 10.29 -2.02
CA PRO A 17 2.11 10.31 -0.84
C PRO A 17 1.36 10.16 0.49
N GLY A 18 0.09 10.57 0.53
CA GLY A 18 -0.78 10.43 1.71
C GLY A 18 -1.30 9.02 1.96
N ALA A 19 -1.10 8.06 1.04
CA ALA A 19 -1.52 6.67 1.22
C ALA A 19 -0.72 5.97 2.32
N VAL A 20 0.42 6.53 2.75
CA VAL A 20 1.22 6.02 3.89
C VAL A 20 0.40 5.78 5.15
N VAL A 21 -0.59 6.65 5.43
CA VAL A 21 -1.50 6.50 6.58
C VAL A 21 -2.33 5.22 6.49
N VAL A 22 -2.71 4.80 5.28
CA VAL A 22 -3.46 3.56 5.10
C VAL A 22 -2.58 2.36 5.46
N PHE A 23 -1.34 2.33 4.98
CA PHE A 23 -0.39 1.28 5.36
C PHE A 23 -0.15 1.24 6.89
N GLU A 24 0.01 2.40 7.53
CA GLU A 24 0.19 2.48 8.98
C GLU A 24 -1.01 1.95 9.77
N ASN A 25 -2.24 2.19 9.30
CA ASN A 25 -3.46 1.67 9.93
C ASN A 25 -3.55 0.14 9.88
N HIS A 26 -2.91 -0.48 8.88
CA HIS A 26 -2.83 -1.93 8.70
C HIS A 26 -1.57 -2.53 9.34
N GLY A 27 -0.86 -1.77 10.19
CA GLY A 27 0.32 -2.24 10.92
C GLY A 27 1.63 -2.13 10.16
N VAL A 28 1.62 -1.57 8.94
CA VAL A 28 2.81 -1.40 8.11
C VAL A 28 3.34 0.02 8.20
N SER A 29 4.40 0.22 8.99
CA SER A 29 5.12 1.50 8.98
C SER A 29 6.12 1.55 7.84
N VAL A 30 5.63 1.89 6.64
CA VAL A 30 6.43 2.01 5.41
C VAL A 30 7.74 2.79 5.59
N PRO A 31 7.77 4.02 6.14
CA PRO A 31 9.01 4.81 6.22
C PRO A 31 10.07 4.24 7.16
N SER A 32 9.73 3.24 7.98
CA SER A 32 10.63 2.63 8.96
C SER A 32 10.88 1.14 8.74
N GLN A 33 10.02 0.45 7.98
CA GLN A 33 10.08 -1.00 7.77
C GLN A 33 10.17 -1.42 6.30
N CYS A 34 9.89 -0.51 5.36
CA CYS A 34 10.06 -0.78 3.94
C CYS A 34 11.37 -0.14 3.46
N ASP A 35 12.43 -0.94 3.38
CA ASP A 35 13.62 -0.58 2.60
C ASP A 35 13.24 -0.35 1.12
N GLU A 36 14.12 0.29 0.34
CA GLU A 36 13.88 0.53 -1.11
C GLU A 36 13.47 -0.74 -1.87
N SER A 37 14.00 -1.90 -1.48
CA SER A 37 13.61 -3.19 -2.08
C SER A 37 12.16 -3.59 -1.81
N ILE A 38 11.59 -3.21 -0.67
CA ILE A 38 10.19 -3.49 -0.31
C ILE A 38 9.26 -2.48 -1.01
N LEU A 39 9.72 -1.24 -1.23
CA LEU A 39 8.95 -0.25 -1.98
C LEU A 39 8.70 -0.71 -3.43
N ASP A 40 9.71 -1.28 -4.08
CA ASP A 40 9.61 -1.87 -5.42
C ASP A 40 9.01 -3.30 -5.42
N THR A 41 8.53 -3.80 -4.27
CA THR A 41 7.87 -5.11 -4.16
C THR A 41 6.35 -4.98 -4.35
N GLU A 42 5.78 -5.97 -5.01
CA GLU A 42 4.33 -6.13 -5.23
C GLU A 42 3.58 -6.35 -3.92
N LEU A 43 2.38 -5.76 -3.78
CA LEU A 43 1.51 -5.92 -2.61
C LEU A 43 1.24 -7.39 -2.26
N GLY A 44 1.08 -8.25 -3.27
CA GLY A 44 0.89 -9.70 -3.08
C GLY A 44 2.02 -10.39 -2.32
N ILE A 45 3.24 -9.84 -2.37
CA ILE A 45 4.42 -10.37 -1.68
C ILE A 45 4.59 -9.69 -0.31
N CYS A 46 4.03 -8.49 -0.12
CA CYS A 46 4.11 -7.76 1.14
C CYS A 46 3.50 -8.52 2.32
N ASP A 47 2.47 -9.36 2.10
CA ASP A 47 1.88 -10.23 3.12
C ASP A 47 2.91 -11.14 3.81
N SER A 48 3.91 -11.62 3.07
CA SER A 48 4.97 -12.48 3.60
C SER A 48 6.18 -11.73 4.17
N MET A 49 6.31 -10.43 3.91
CA MET A 49 7.50 -9.64 4.28
C MET A 49 7.23 -8.55 5.32
N CYS A 50 6.02 -8.00 5.33
CA CYS A 50 5.55 -7.04 6.31
C CYS A 50 4.50 -7.74 7.17
N HIS A 51 4.32 -7.31 8.42
CA HIS A 51 3.26 -7.82 9.30
C HIS A 51 1.87 -7.33 8.86
N ILE A 52 1.51 -7.56 7.59
CA ILE A 52 0.17 -7.33 7.07
C ILE A 52 -0.66 -8.52 7.50
N ASP A 53 -1.53 -8.32 8.48
CA ASP A 53 -2.43 -9.39 8.94
C ASP A 53 -3.55 -9.66 7.92
N ASP A 54 -3.90 -8.69 7.07
CA ASP A 54 -4.97 -8.80 6.08
C ASP A 54 -4.68 -7.96 4.81
N LEU A 55 -4.09 -8.61 3.80
CA LEU A 55 -3.75 -7.96 2.54
C LEU A 55 -4.98 -7.47 1.76
N ASP A 56 -6.07 -8.25 1.76
CA ASP A 56 -7.31 -7.90 1.08
C ASP A 56 -7.93 -6.62 1.66
N ALA A 57 -7.92 -6.48 2.99
CA ALA A 57 -8.39 -5.28 3.66
C ALA A 57 -7.52 -4.06 3.32
N LEU A 58 -6.18 -4.23 3.31
CA LEU A 58 -5.25 -3.17 2.90
C LEU A 58 -5.52 -2.70 1.46
N MET A 59 -5.61 -3.61 0.50
CA MET A 59 -5.87 -3.25 -0.90
C MET A 59 -7.20 -2.54 -1.06
N ARG A 60 -8.24 -2.97 -0.35
CA ARG A 60 -9.57 -2.34 -0.38
C ARG A 60 -9.52 -0.92 0.16
N ASP A 61 -8.86 -0.69 1.29
CA ASP A 61 -8.75 0.64 1.88
C ASP A 61 -7.87 1.58 1.03
N LEU A 62 -6.82 1.05 0.42
CA LEU A 62 -6.01 1.79 -0.55
C LEU A 62 -6.83 2.19 -1.77
N GLN A 63 -7.65 1.27 -2.31
CA GLN A 63 -8.54 1.57 -3.42
C GLN A 63 -9.56 2.65 -3.05
N LEU A 64 -10.14 2.59 -1.85
CA LEU A 64 -11.04 3.62 -1.34
C LEU A 64 -10.34 4.98 -1.22
N PHE A 65 -9.14 4.99 -0.64
CA PHE A 65 -8.34 6.21 -0.51
C PHE A 65 -8.06 6.84 -1.87
N VAL A 66 -7.58 6.05 -2.83
CA VAL A 66 -7.34 6.49 -4.21
C VAL A 66 -8.62 7.05 -4.83
N ASN A 67 -9.75 6.35 -4.73
CA ASN A 67 -11.03 6.80 -5.28
C ASN A 67 -11.47 8.15 -4.70
N THR A 68 -11.30 8.36 -3.39
CA THR A 68 -11.63 9.65 -2.76
C THR A 68 -10.74 10.80 -3.21
N LYS A 69 -9.49 10.53 -3.62
CA LYS A 69 -8.55 11.54 -4.13
C LYS A 69 -8.77 11.82 -5.62
N THR A 70 -9.23 10.84 -6.38
CA THR A 70 -9.56 11.01 -7.80
C THR A 70 -10.94 11.58 -8.05
N GLY A 71 -11.74 11.83 -7.00
CA GLY A 71 -13.05 12.49 -7.13
C GLY A 71 -14.03 11.71 -7.99
N ALA A 72 -14.13 10.40 -7.75
CA ALA A 72 -15.17 9.56 -8.36
C ALA A 72 -16.49 9.68 -7.58
#